data_AF-A0A814YSW5-F1
#
_entry.id   AF-A0A814YSW5-F1
#
_cell.length_a   1.000
_cell.length_b   1.000
_cell.length_c   1.000
_cell.angle_alpha   90.00
_cell.angle_beta   90.00
_cell.angle_gamma   90.00
#
_symmetry.space_group_name_H-M   'P 1'
#
loop_
_entity.id
_entity.type
_entity.pdbx_description
1 polymer ?
#
loop_
_entity_poly.entity_id
_entity_poly.type
_entity_poly.pdbx_seq_one_letter_code
_entity_poly.pdbx_strand_id
1 'polypeptide(L)'
;MRNMSADYSTCLDLGILQVIQRTLLILIYAVFITWILMLNVGRGFLKFVEKDHQIVLLADKYLKTYILLYQLNLGIHTPGISIAISFLTMSILAIVYIRFYSNIYELTWCPITRECLTEWRSYIRLNIAGLFMITLVSWSLECSILLAATISERSLTAQTIAYQTETLFYYISYAFGLSANIRIGQYMGANEPSKAKQVTNLLYIVMILPLLVNMILILSLCNWIPLFFISKTEKDSAATISFTKKLLIVVAFSQIIDGYQGLQLDGMIKACGQQPKGAIIATIGFVLICMPVAVVLIYGAKIDIYGYWIGLFCAECFTNLSLFIIIQRFDWQSYATQITTAAVPSTALISYGTNTRVEISVDKSLFELIKWKLLCLSFFIVLFIISIVFSAFSSIY
;
A
#
# COMPACT_ATOMS: atom_id res chain seq x y z
N MET A 1 -18.82 38.20 32.62
CA MET A 1 -18.75 36.72 32.55
C MET A 1 -19.41 36.22 31.27
N ARG A 2 -18.87 36.61 30.11
CA ARG A 2 -19.23 36.09 28.79
C ARG A 2 -17.91 35.66 28.14
N ASN A 3 -17.95 34.52 27.46
CA ASN A 3 -16.96 34.04 26.49
C ASN A 3 -15.62 33.53 27.04
N MET A 4 -15.63 32.35 27.67
CA MET A 4 -14.42 31.51 27.79
C MET A 4 -14.64 30.06 27.32
N SER A 5 -15.83 29.69 26.87
CA SER A 5 -16.15 28.32 26.41
C SER A 5 -16.04 28.11 24.90
N ALA A 6 -15.73 29.16 24.12
CA ALA A 6 -15.67 29.11 22.65
C ALA A 6 -14.25 28.91 22.08
N ASP A 7 -13.20 29.09 22.89
CA ASP A 7 -11.80 28.97 22.44
C ASP A 7 -11.23 27.54 22.58
N TYR A 8 -11.95 26.63 23.24
CA TYR A 8 -11.46 25.30 23.60
C TYR A 8 -11.63 24.24 22.47
N SER A 9 -12.60 24.41 21.57
CA SER A 9 -12.80 23.52 20.41
C SER A 9 -11.91 23.90 19.23
N THR A 10 -11.63 25.19 19.07
CA THR A 10 -10.90 25.77 17.93
C THR A 10 -9.43 25.34 17.86
N CYS A 11 -8.78 25.06 18.99
CA CYS A 11 -7.35 24.74 19.03
C CYS A 11 -7.03 23.28 18.63
N LEU A 12 -7.87 22.31 19.01
CA LEU A 12 -7.69 20.90 18.60
C LEU A 12 -7.98 20.72 17.10
N ASP A 13 -8.92 21.52 16.57
CA ASP A 13 -9.26 21.55 15.15
C ASP A 13 -8.10 22.05 14.29
N LEU A 14 -7.26 22.97 14.78
CA LEU A 14 -6.16 23.61 14.04
C LEU A 14 -5.01 22.68 13.63
N GLY A 15 -4.64 21.69 14.45
CA GLY A 15 -3.54 20.76 14.14
C GLY A 15 -3.90 19.72 13.08
N ILE A 16 -5.08 19.11 13.21
CA ILE A 16 -5.62 18.14 12.25
C ILE A 16 -5.94 18.83 10.91
N LEU A 17 -6.44 20.06 10.98
CA LEU A 17 -6.70 20.94 9.83
C LEU A 17 -5.48 21.11 8.92
N GLN A 18 -4.33 21.44 9.51
CA GLN A 18 -3.10 21.68 8.75
C GLN A 18 -2.61 20.42 8.04
N VAL A 19 -2.77 19.25 8.65
CA VAL A 19 -2.33 17.97 8.06
C VAL A 19 -3.21 17.58 6.87
N ILE A 20 -4.54 17.72 6.98
CA ILE A 20 -5.47 17.40 5.90
C ILE A 20 -5.25 18.33 4.69
N GLN A 21 -5.11 19.64 4.93
CA GLN A 21 -4.89 20.62 3.87
C GLN A 21 -3.53 20.47 3.19
N ARG A 22 -2.45 20.20 3.94
CA ARG A 22 -1.13 19.89 3.36
C ARG A 22 -1.14 18.61 2.54
N THR A 23 -1.86 17.59 3.01
CA THR A 23 -1.98 16.31 2.29
C THR A 23 -2.78 16.47 1.00
N LEU A 24 -3.85 17.26 0.99
CA LEU A 24 -4.59 17.61 -0.23
C LEU A 24 -3.72 18.40 -1.23
N LEU A 25 -2.94 19.37 -0.75
CA LEU A 25 -2.01 20.14 -1.58
C LEU A 25 -0.95 19.24 -2.21
N ILE A 26 -0.36 18.34 -1.42
CA ILE A 26 0.59 17.35 -1.91
C ILE A 26 -0.05 16.37 -2.85
N LEU A 27 -1.29 15.95 -2.63
CA LEU A 27 -1.98 15.04 -3.53
C LEU A 27 -2.19 15.71 -4.90
N ILE A 28 -2.58 16.98 -4.92
CA ILE A 28 -2.70 17.78 -6.16
C ILE A 28 -1.34 17.93 -6.84
N TYR A 29 -0.29 18.30 -6.10
CA TYR A 29 1.07 18.44 -6.64
C TYR A 29 1.67 17.10 -7.09
N ALA A 30 1.42 16.01 -6.36
CA ALA A 30 1.91 14.67 -6.66
C ALA A 30 1.19 14.09 -7.88
N VAL A 31 -0.13 14.32 -8.03
CA VAL A 31 -0.86 13.99 -9.25
C VAL A 31 -0.28 14.77 -10.44
N PHE A 32 0.03 16.05 -10.26
CA PHE A 32 0.64 16.89 -11.29
C PHE A 32 2.09 16.46 -11.65
N ILE A 33 2.91 16.12 -10.66
CA ILE A 33 4.28 15.63 -10.85
C ILE A 33 4.28 14.22 -11.43
N THR A 34 3.40 13.34 -10.99
CA THR A 34 3.23 11.99 -11.56
C THR A 34 2.78 12.09 -13.01
N TRP A 35 1.90 13.04 -13.35
CA TRP A 35 1.52 13.35 -14.72
C TRP A 35 2.71 13.80 -15.58
N ILE A 36 3.58 14.68 -15.07
CA ILE A 36 4.80 15.12 -15.77
C ILE A 36 5.85 14.01 -15.88
N LEU A 37 6.05 13.21 -14.83
CA LEU A 37 6.97 12.08 -14.83
C LEU A 37 6.49 10.99 -15.80
N MET A 38 5.20 10.70 -15.89
CA MET A 38 4.66 9.76 -16.88
C MET A 38 4.83 10.25 -18.33
N LEU A 39 4.77 11.56 -18.58
CA LEU A 39 5.10 12.13 -19.89
C LEU A 39 6.58 11.95 -20.27
N ASN A 40 7.48 11.90 -19.27
CA ASN A 40 8.93 11.79 -19.48
C ASN A 40 9.48 10.36 -19.42
N VAL A 41 8.84 9.46 -18.67
CA VAL A 41 9.24 8.03 -18.50
C VAL A 41 8.78 7.17 -19.69
N GLY A 42 7.93 7.69 -20.57
CA GLY A 42 7.43 7.00 -21.77
C GLY A 42 8.46 6.68 -22.88
N ARG A 43 9.76 6.91 -22.67
CA ARG A 43 10.81 6.60 -23.66
C ARG A 43 11.52 5.25 -23.43
N GLY A 44 11.36 4.60 -22.27
CA GLY A 44 12.15 3.42 -21.89
C GLY A 44 11.42 2.07 -21.89
N PHE A 45 10.10 2.02 -22.08
CA PHE A 45 9.30 0.83 -21.80
C PHE A 45 8.58 0.28 -23.05
N LEU A 46 9.33 0.12 -24.14
CA LEU A 46 8.79 -0.17 -25.48
C LEU A 46 9.40 -1.41 -26.13
N LYS A 47 9.37 -2.56 -25.44
CA LYS A 47 9.63 -3.82 -26.15
C LYS A 47 8.69 -4.99 -25.90
N PHE A 48 7.70 -4.88 -25.04
CA PHE A 48 6.75 -5.98 -24.86
C PHE A 48 5.42 -5.40 -24.42
N VAL A 49 4.36 -5.73 -25.16
CA VAL A 49 3.01 -6.06 -24.71
C VAL A 49 2.06 -5.78 -25.86
N GLU A 50 1.72 -6.86 -26.57
CA GLU A 50 0.57 -6.98 -27.45
C GLU A 50 -0.40 -7.99 -26.81
N LYS A 51 -1.69 -7.65 -26.85
CA LYS A 51 -2.92 -8.46 -26.61
C LYS A 51 -3.49 -8.72 -25.20
N ASP A 52 -4.75 -8.25 -25.12
CA ASP A 52 -6.00 -8.80 -24.58
C ASP A 52 -6.38 -8.79 -23.08
N HIS A 53 -7.29 -7.84 -22.81
CA HIS A 53 -8.56 -7.87 -22.06
C HIS A 53 -8.72 -8.60 -20.72
N GLN A 54 -9.18 -7.86 -19.69
CA GLN A 54 -10.31 -8.23 -18.80
C GLN A 54 -10.99 -6.95 -18.23
N ILE A 55 -12.18 -7.04 -17.61
CA ILE A 55 -13.31 -6.12 -17.86
C ILE A 55 -14.06 -5.74 -16.56
N VAL A 56 -13.94 -4.49 -16.06
CA VAL A 56 -15.00 -3.68 -15.34
C VAL A 56 -14.36 -2.51 -14.57
N LEU A 57 -13.34 -2.71 -13.72
CA LEU A 57 -12.47 -1.58 -13.28
C LEU A 57 -11.46 -1.22 -14.38
N LEU A 58 -11.03 -2.27 -15.09
CA LEU A 58 -10.44 -2.17 -16.39
C LEU A 58 -11.38 -1.51 -17.41
N ALA A 59 -12.72 -1.56 -17.26
CA ALA A 59 -13.57 -0.96 -18.28
C ALA A 59 -13.38 0.56 -18.35
N ASP A 60 -13.24 1.29 -17.24
CA ASP A 60 -12.92 2.73 -17.30
C ASP A 60 -11.54 3.00 -17.90
N LYS A 61 -10.49 2.33 -17.38
CA LYS A 61 -9.11 2.52 -17.83
C LYS A 61 -8.90 2.08 -19.28
N TYR A 62 -9.49 0.97 -19.70
CA TYR A 62 -9.35 0.38 -21.03
C TYR A 62 -10.32 0.99 -22.04
N LEU A 63 -11.52 1.44 -21.63
CA LEU A 63 -12.39 2.23 -22.51
C LEU A 63 -11.73 3.58 -22.83
N LYS A 64 -11.14 4.26 -21.83
CA LYS A 64 -10.34 5.47 -22.04
C LYS A 64 -9.13 5.18 -22.93
N THR A 65 -8.39 4.10 -22.65
CA THR A 65 -7.26 3.69 -23.49
C THR A 65 -7.71 3.35 -24.91
N TYR A 66 -8.85 2.69 -25.10
CA TYR A 66 -9.41 2.34 -26.40
C TYR A 66 -9.84 3.60 -27.18
N ILE A 67 -10.57 4.52 -26.54
CA ILE A 67 -10.99 5.79 -27.14
C ILE A 67 -9.76 6.63 -27.51
N LEU A 68 -8.81 6.79 -26.58
CA LEU A 68 -7.60 7.57 -26.80
C LEU A 68 -6.69 6.95 -27.88
N LEU A 69 -6.64 5.62 -27.98
CA LEU A 69 -5.76 4.88 -28.89
C LEU A 69 -6.36 4.79 -30.28
N TYR A 70 -7.63 4.36 -30.38
CA TYR A 70 -8.28 4.04 -31.67
C TYR A 70 -9.12 5.19 -32.22
N GLN A 71 -9.75 6.03 -31.39
CA GLN A 71 -10.57 7.14 -31.87
C GLN A 71 -9.78 8.44 -31.98
N LEU A 72 -8.85 8.68 -31.04
CA LEU A 72 -8.05 9.91 -31.00
C LEU A 72 -6.63 9.73 -31.57
N ASN A 73 -6.24 8.51 -31.96
CA ASN A 73 -4.93 8.19 -32.56
C ASN A 73 -3.74 8.78 -31.80
N LEU A 74 -3.82 8.86 -30.46
CA LEU A 74 -2.74 9.41 -29.63
C LEU A 74 -1.53 8.48 -29.52
N GLY A 75 -1.60 7.31 -30.16
CA GLY A 75 -0.52 6.36 -30.29
C GLY A 75 0.10 6.00 -28.94
N ILE A 76 1.42 6.13 -28.87
CA ILE A 76 2.26 5.67 -27.76
C ILE A 76 1.97 6.40 -26.43
N HIS A 77 1.42 7.62 -26.47
CA HIS A 77 1.14 8.40 -25.25
C HIS A 77 -0.11 7.92 -24.51
N THR A 78 -0.93 7.09 -25.16
CA THR A 78 -2.25 6.73 -24.68
C THR A 78 -2.29 6.11 -23.27
N PRO A 79 -1.48 5.08 -22.93
CA PRO A 79 -1.58 4.43 -21.62
C PRO A 79 -1.27 5.37 -20.45
N GLY A 80 -0.26 6.23 -20.60
CA GLY A 80 0.11 7.22 -19.59
C GLY A 80 -0.97 8.28 -19.38
N ILE A 81 -1.55 8.79 -20.48
CA ILE A 81 -2.67 9.74 -20.44
C ILE A 81 -3.90 9.10 -19.78
N SER A 82 -4.25 7.86 -20.14
CA SER A 82 -5.37 7.14 -19.53
C SER A 82 -5.22 7.00 -18.02
N ILE A 83 -4.03 6.61 -17.55
CA ILE A 83 -3.75 6.46 -16.11
C ILE A 83 -3.91 7.80 -15.39
N ALA A 84 -3.35 8.88 -15.95
CA ALA A 84 -3.48 10.21 -15.37
C ALA A 84 -4.94 10.69 -15.29
N ILE A 85 -5.72 10.47 -16.35
CA ILE A 85 -7.15 10.80 -16.37
C ILE A 85 -7.90 9.97 -15.33
N SER A 86 -7.60 8.67 -15.17
CA SER A 86 -8.24 7.83 -14.14
C SER A 86 -7.95 8.35 -12.72
N PHE A 87 -6.70 8.72 -12.40
CA PHE A 87 -6.37 9.30 -11.09
C PHE A 87 -7.05 10.65 -10.85
N LEU A 88 -7.11 11.52 -11.86
CA LEU A 88 -7.82 12.79 -11.79
C LEU A 88 -9.33 12.56 -11.57
N THR A 89 -9.92 11.63 -12.31
CA THR A 89 -11.33 11.24 -12.17
C THR A 89 -11.61 10.74 -10.75
N MET A 90 -10.78 9.83 -10.22
CA MET A 90 -10.92 9.34 -8.84
C MET A 90 -10.83 10.47 -7.80
N SER A 91 -9.90 11.41 -8.00
CA SER A 91 -9.72 12.56 -7.11
C SER A 91 -10.95 13.48 -7.11
N ILE A 92 -11.48 13.79 -8.30
CA ILE A 92 -12.69 14.62 -8.44
C ILE A 92 -13.90 13.92 -7.81
N LEU A 93 -14.10 12.62 -8.09
CA LEU A 93 -15.21 11.86 -7.52
C LEU A 93 -15.12 11.79 -5.99
N ALA A 94 -13.92 11.63 -5.43
CA ALA A 94 -13.72 11.66 -3.98
C ALA A 94 -14.11 13.03 -3.38
N ILE A 95 -13.68 14.14 -4.00
CA ILE A 95 -14.05 15.49 -3.56
C ILE A 95 -15.57 15.70 -3.65
N VAL A 96 -16.18 15.29 -4.77
CA VAL A 96 -17.62 15.41 -4.98
C VAL A 96 -18.39 14.61 -3.93
N TYR A 97 -17.98 13.37 -3.67
CA TYR A 97 -18.59 12.52 -2.65
C TYR A 97 -18.48 13.13 -1.24
N ILE A 98 -17.30 13.64 -0.89
CA ILE A 98 -17.04 14.27 0.40
C ILE A 98 -17.88 15.55 0.57
N ARG A 99 -17.97 16.38 -0.48
CA ARG A 99 -18.59 17.71 -0.43
C ARG A 99 -20.12 17.69 -0.57
N PHE A 100 -20.66 16.84 -1.44
CA PHE A 100 -22.06 16.90 -1.85
C PHE A 100 -22.92 15.73 -1.36
N TYR A 101 -22.33 14.57 -1.09
CA TYR A 101 -23.12 13.38 -0.72
C TYR A 101 -23.01 13.05 0.77
N SER A 102 -21.79 13.01 1.30
CA SER A 102 -21.55 12.54 2.66
C SER A 102 -21.58 13.64 3.72
N ASN A 103 -21.44 14.91 3.33
CA ASN A 103 -21.26 16.07 4.22
C ASN A 103 -20.16 15.91 5.28
N ILE A 104 -19.26 14.92 5.12
CA ILE A 104 -18.15 14.66 6.06
C ILE A 104 -17.20 15.86 6.13
N TYR A 105 -17.14 16.65 5.06
CA TYR A 105 -16.34 17.88 5.02
C TYR A 105 -16.69 18.85 6.16
N GLU A 106 -17.93 18.89 6.65
CA GLU A 106 -18.35 19.80 7.72
C GLU A 106 -17.67 19.47 9.06
N LEU A 107 -17.35 18.20 9.28
CA LEU A 107 -16.69 17.71 10.50
C LEU A 107 -15.16 17.61 10.36
N THR A 108 -14.63 17.62 9.14
CA THR A 108 -13.23 17.26 8.88
C THR A 108 -12.43 18.31 8.11
N TRP A 109 -13.10 19.18 7.34
CA TRP A 109 -12.46 20.20 6.52
C TRP A 109 -12.73 21.56 7.15
N CYS A 110 -11.68 22.26 7.60
CA CYS A 110 -11.82 23.68 7.93
C CYS A 110 -11.38 24.55 6.72
N PRO A 111 -11.69 25.87 6.75
CA PRO A 111 -11.36 26.80 5.68
C PRO A 111 -9.84 26.85 5.40
N ILE A 112 -9.45 27.08 4.14
CA ILE A 112 -8.04 27.24 3.76
C ILE A 112 -7.53 28.58 4.33
N THR A 113 -6.70 28.53 5.38
CA THR A 113 -6.08 29.72 6.01
C THR A 113 -4.59 29.81 5.66
N ARG A 114 -3.96 30.98 5.84
CA ARG A 114 -2.51 31.14 5.58
C ARG A 114 -1.63 30.32 6.53
N GLU A 115 -2.16 29.87 7.66
CA GLU A 115 -1.47 29.02 8.64
C GLU A 115 -1.11 27.65 8.06
N CYS A 116 -1.79 27.19 7.01
CA CYS A 116 -1.44 25.98 6.24
C CYS A 116 0.01 26.00 5.73
N LEU A 117 0.54 27.20 5.46
CA LEU A 117 1.87 27.42 4.89
C LEU A 117 2.99 27.44 5.95
N THR A 118 2.66 27.34 7.24
CA THR A 118 3.64 27.32 8.34
C THR A 118 4.04 25.87 8.70
N GLU A 119 5.05 25.65 9.55
CA GLU A 119 5.44 24.32 10.12
C GLU A 119 5.66 23.12 9.15
N TRP A 120 6.07 23.35 7.91
CA TRP A 120 6.35 22.28 6.94
C TRP A 120 7.50 21.35 7.35
N ARG A 121 8.43 21.80 8.19
CA ARG A 121 9.63 21.03 8.53
C ARG A 121 9.30 19.68 9.16
N SER A 122 8.42 19.66 10.17
CA SER A 122 8.03 18.43 10.87
C SER A 122 7.24 17.51 9.95
N TYR A 123 6.33 18.08 9.16
CA TYR A 123 5.54 17.34 8.17
C TYR A 123 6.42 16.71 7.08
N ILE A 124 7.30 17.48 6.45
CA ILE A 124 8.20 17.01 5.39
C ILE A 124 9.15 15.94 5.94
N ARG A 125 9.74 16.14 7.13
CA ARG A 125 10.65 15.17 7.74
C ARG A 125 9.99 13.81 7.94
N LEU A 126 8.74 13.80 8.42
CA LEU A 126 7.97 12.58 8.63
C LEU A 126 7.61 11.89 7.31
N ASN A 127 7.16 12.67 6.32
CA ASN A 127 6.75 12.16 5.02
C ASN A 127 7.92 11.66 4.18
N ILE A 128 9.09 12.31 4.22
CA ILE A 128 10.30 11.82 3.55
C ILE A 128 10.70 10.45 4.12
N ALA A 129 10.67 10.30 5.44
CA ALA A 129 10.94 9.00 6.05
C ALA A 129 9.90 7.94 5.63
N GLY A 130 8.61 8.30 5.61
CA GLY A 130 7.55 7.42 5.12
C GLY A 130 7.69 7.04 3.66
N LEU A 131 8.15 7.98 2.81
CA LEU A 131 8.46 7.76 1.40
C LEU A 131 9.54 6.69 1.27
N PHE A 132 10.71 6.89 1.88
CA PHE A 132 11.80 5.91 1.80
C PHE A 132 11.37 4.53 2.31
N MET A 133 10.61 4.48 3.40
CA MET A 133 10.12 3.23 3.97
C MET A 133 9.26 2.42 2.99
N ILE A 134 8.44 3.07 2.16
CA ILE A 134 7.61 2.37 1.15
C ILE A 134 8.39 2.16 -0.14
N THR A 135 9.06 3.20 -0.61
CA THR A 135 9.67 3.26 -1.93
C THR A 135 10.88 2.34 -2.06
N LEU A 136 11.64 2.09 -0.99
CA LEU A 136 12.79 1.18 -1.04
C LEU A 136 12.38 -0.27 -1.37
N VAL A 137 11.23 -0.72 -0.87
CA VAL A 137 10.67 -2.04 -1.22
C VAL A 137 10.30 -2.06 -2.70
N SER A 138 9.55 -1.04 -3.15
CA SER A 138 9.12 -0.94 -4.54
C SER A 138 10.31 -0.86 -5.51
N TRP A 139 11.31 -0.06 -5.20
CA TRP A 139 12.54 0.02 -6.01
C TRP A 139 13.31 -1.29 -6.01
N SER A 140 13.33 -2.04 -4.90
CA SER A 140 13.93 -3.38 -4.89
C SER A 140 13.25 -4.31 -5.89
N LEU A 141 11.91 -4.30 -5.93
CA LEU A 141 11.14 -5.11 -6.87
C LEU A 141 11.36 -4.67 -8.33
N GLU A 142 11.43 -3.38 -8.61
CA GLU A 142 11.77 -2.90 -9.97
C GLU A 142 13.20 -3.28 -10.38
N CYS A 143 14.16 -3.18 -9.45
CA CYS A 143 15.53 -3.68 -9.67
C CYS A 143 15.56 -5.18 -9.95
N SER A 144 14.65 -5.98 -9.37
CA SER A 144 14.55 -7.42 -9.67
C SER A 144 14.23 -7.68 -11.14
N ILE A 145 13.36 -6.87 -11.75
CA ILE A 145 12.98 -6.97 -13.15
C ILE A 145 14.17 -6.58 -14.02
N LEU A 146 14.88 -5.51 -13.66
CA LEU A 146 16.09 -5.09 -14.36
C LEU A 146 17.18 -6.17 -14.29
N LEU A 147 17.40 -6.78 -13.12
CA LEU A 147 18.35 -7.88 -12.95
C LEU A 147 17.92 -9.09 -13.79
N ALA A 148 16.64 -9.48 -13.76
CA ALA A 148 16.12 -10.57 -14.58
C ALA A 148 16.36 -10.34 -16.08
N ALA A 149 16.20 -9.10 -16.55
CA ALA A 149 16.48 -8.71 -17.93
C ALA A 149 17.94 -8.90 -18.33
N THR A 150 18.89 -8.79 -17.39
CA THR A 150 20.31 -9.05 -17.67
C THR A 150 20.67 -10.54 -17.75
N ILE A 151 19.81 -11.42 -17.19
CA ILE A 151 20.10 -12.86 -17.09
C ILE A 151 19.64 -13.58 -18.37
N SER A 152 18.34 -13.53 -18.68
CA SER A 152 17.77 -14.15 -19.87
C SER A 152 16.33 -13.68 -20.11
N GLU A 153 15.85 -13.81 -21.34
CA GLU A 153 14.43 -13.53 -21.68
C GLU A 153 13.47 -14.42 -20.88
N ARG A 154 13.81 -15.70 -20.68
CA ARG A 154 13.06 -16.63 -19.83
C ARG A 154 12.94 -16.12 -18.39
N SER A 155 14.05 -15.65 -17.81
CA SER A 155 14.09 -15.14 -16.44
C SER A 155 13.30 -13.85 -16.30
N LEU A 156 13.40 -12.95 -17.29
CA LEU A 156 12.63 -11.72 -17.36
C LEU A 156 11.13 -12.00 -17.38
N THR A 157 10.66 -12.83 -18.32
CA THR A 157 9.24 -13.19 -18.44
C THR A 157 8.71 -13.83 -17.16
N ALA A 158 9.46 -14.77 -16.58
CA ALA A 158 9.08 -15.40 -15.32
C ALA A 158 9.00 -14.40 -14.15
N GLN A 159 9.98 -13.51 -14.02
CA GLN A 159 10.00 -12.50 -12.96
C GLN A 159 8.86 -11.48 -13.12
N THR A 160 8.54 -11.07 -14.34
CA THR A 160 7.39 -10.18 -14.59
C THR A 160 6.08 -10.86 -14.20
N ILE A 161 5.87 -12.13 -14.57
CA ILE A 161 4.67 -12.87 -14.16
C ILE A 161 4.63 -13.02 -12.63
N ALA A 162 5.76 -13.32 -11.99
CA ALA A 162 5.88 -13.43 -10.54
C ALA A 162 5.52 -12.12 -9.85
N TYR A 163 6.08 -10.99 -10.27
CA TYR A 163 5.80 -9.65 -9.72
C TYR A 163 4.33 -9.26 -9.83
N GLN A 164 3.70 -9.52 -10.98
CA GLN A 164 2.27 -9.21 -11.17
C GLN A 164 1.39 -10.10 -10.31
N THR A 165 1.75 -11.38 -10.18
CA THR A 165 1.04 -12.33 -9.31
C THR A 165 1.16 -11.91 -7.85
N GLU A 166 2.38 -11.67 -7.38
CA GLU A 166 2.67 -11.16 -6.03
C GLU A 166 1.85 -9.91 -5.71
N THR A 167 1.88 -8.92 -6.60
CA THR A 167 1.15 -7.66 -6.42
C THR A 167 -0.36 -7.88 -6.30
N LEU A 168 -0.94 -8.72 -7.18
CA LEU A 168 -2.37 -9.01 -7.18
C LEU A 168 -2.83 -9.62 -5.85
N PHE A 169 -2.12 -10.64 -5.37
CA PHE A 169 -2.47 -11.32 -4.12
C PHE A 169 -2.15 -10.46 -2.90
N TYR A 170 -1.07 -9.68 -2.93
CA TYR A 170 -0.69 -8.76 -1.86
C TYR A 170 -1.82 -7.78 -1.54
N TYR A 171 -2.51 -7.23 -2.55
CA TYR A 171 -3.61 -6.29 -2.33
C TYR A 171 -4.81 -6.87 -1.56
N ILE A 172 -5.05 -8.18 -1.67
CA ILE A 172 -6.12 -8.87 -0.93
C ILE A 172 -5.85 -8.77 0.58
N SER A 173 -4.62 -9.07 0.99
CA SER A 173 -4.19 -8.98 2.39
C SER A 173 -3.96 -7.53 2.83
N TYR A 174 -3.54 -6.67 1.90
CA TYR A 174 -3.24 -5.26 2.19
C TYR A 174 -4.41 -4.50 2.80
N ALA A 175 -5.62 -4.75 2.32
CA ALA A 175 -6.83 -4.13 2.85
C ALA A 175 -7.03 -4.42 4.36
N PHE A 176 -6.75 -5.66 4.80
CA PHE A 176 -6.87 -6.06 6.20
C PHE A 176 -5.85 -5.31 7.07
N GLY A 177 -4.57 -5.34 6.68
CA GLY A 177 -3.52 -4.64 7.42
C GLY A 177 -3.76 -3.14 7.50
N LEU A 178 -4.08 -2.50 6.38
CA LEU A 178 -4.38 -1.08 6.32
C LEU A 178 -5.52 -0.69 7.28
N SER A 179 -6.61 -1.46 7.29
CA SER A 179 -7.77 -1.19 8.16
C SER A 179 -7.42 -1.25 9.66
N ALA A 180 -6.56 -2.19 10.05
CA ALA A 180 -6.13 -2.35 11.42
C ALA A 180 -5.14 -1.26 11.85
N ASN A 181 -4.22 -0.88 10.96
CA ASN A 181 -3.27 0.21 11.22
C ASN A 181 -3.97 1.56 11.38
N ILE A 182 -5.05 1.81 10.63
CA ILE A 182 -5.89 3.00 10.82
C ILE A 182 -6.46 3.02 12.26
N ARG A 183 -6.96 1.88 12.76
CA ARG A 183 -7.47 1.79 14.14
C ARG A 183 -6.38 2.01 15.19
N ILE A 184 -5.19 1.44 14.98
CA ILE A 184 -4.04 1.68 15.87
C ILE A 184 -3.72 3.18 15.91
N GLY A 185 -3.64 3.84 14.74
CA GLY A 185 -3.43 5.27 14.65
C GLY A 185 -4.52 6.09 15.35
N GLN A 186 -5.79 5.69 15.22
CA GLN A 186 -6.92 6.33 15.90
C GLN A 186 -6.82 6.22 17.42
N TYR A 187 -6.52 5.03 17.97
CA TYR A 187 -6.36 4.86 19.42
C TYR A 187 -5.12 5.60 19.95
N MET A 188 -4.04 5.64 19.17
CA MET A 188 -2.85 6.42 19.52
C MET A 188 -3.15 7.93 19.53
N GLY A 189 -3.91 8.43 18.54
CA GLY A 189 -4.37 9.83 18.49
C GLY A 189 -5.35 10.20 19.60
N ALA A 190 -6.21 9.26 20.02
CA ALA A 190 -7.15 9.44 21.14
C ALA A 190 -6.50 9.32 22.54
N ASN A 191 -5.17 9.16 22.61
CA ASN A 191 -4.42 8.90 23.85
C ASN A 191 -4.93 7.66 24.62
N GLU A 192 -5.26 6.59 23.89
CA GLU A 192 -5.68 5.29 24.46
C GLU A 192 -4.66 4.17 24.12
N PRO A 193 -3.40 4.27 24.61
CA PRO A 193 -2.32 3.35 24.23
C PRO A 193 -2.59 1.88 24.60
N SER A 194 -3.37 1.63 25.65
CA SER A 194 -3.78 0.27 26.04
C SER A 194 -4.62 -0.40 24.94
N LYS A 195 -5.56 0.33 24.34
CA LYS A 195 -6.38 -0.19 23.23
C LYS A 195 -5.55 -0.36 21.96
N ALA A 196 -4.65 0.58 21.66
CA ALA A 196 -3.72 0.46 20.54
C ALA A 196 -2.85 -0.82 20.65
N LYS A 197 -2.35 -1.10 21.86
CA LYS A 197 -1.58 -2.32 22.15
C LYS A 197 -2.41 -3.59 22.03
N GLN A 198 -3.67 -3.58 22.49
CA GLN A 198 -4.57 -4.73 22.34
C GLN A 198 -4.85 -5.05 20.87
N VAL A 199 -5.14 -4.03 20.05
CA VAL A 199 -5.35 -4.19 18.60
C VAL A 199 -4.08 -4.71 17.93
N THR A 200 -2.92 -4.17 18.31
CA THR A 200 -1.61 -4.64 17.83
C THR A 200 -1.39 -6.12 18.13
N ASN A 201 -1.67 -6.55 19.36
CA ASN A 201 -1.53 -7.95 19.76
C ASN A 201 -2.48 -8.88 19.00
N LEU A 202 -3.73 -8.44 18.80
CA LEU A 202 -4.70 -9.19 18.00
C LEU A 202 -4.25 -9.33 16.55
N LEU A 203 -3.66 -8.26 15.99
CA LEU A 203 -3.23 -8.23 14.60
C LEU A 203 -2.13 -9.26 14.31
N TYR A 204 -1.25 -9.57 15.28
CA TYR A 204 -0.22 -10.61 15.14
C TYR A 204 -0.78 -11.99 14.81
N ILE A 205 -2.01 -12.26 15.23
CA ILE A 205 -2.68 -13.55 15.01
C ILE A 205 -3.60 -13.44 13.79
N VAL A 206 -4.39 -12.38 13.70
CA VAL A 206 -5.43 -12.24 12.66
C VAL A 206 -4.83 -12.12 11.26
N MET A 207 -3.66 -11.49 11.10
CA MET A 207 -3.02 -11.35 9.79
C MET A 207 -2.51 -12.67 9.21
N ILE A 208 -2.31 -13.71 10.02
CA ILE A 208 -1.81 -15.00 9.52
C ILE A 208 -2.81 -15.64 8.54
N LEU A 209 -4.11 -15.52 8.82
CA LEU A 209 -5.15 -16.12 7.99
C LEU A 209 -5.18 -15.59 6.54
N PRO A 210 -5.32 -14.27 6.27
CA PRO A 210 -5.33 -13.78 4.89
C PRO A 210 -4.02 -14.05 4.15
N LEU A 211 -2.87 -14.06 4.85
CA LEU A 211 -1.58 -14.40 4.28
C LEU A 211 -1.48 -15.88 3.89
N LEU A 212 -2.00 -16.79 4.72
CA LEU A 212 -2.09 -18.20 4.39
C LEU A 212 -3.03 -18.44 3.22
N VAL A 213 -4.16 -17.72 3.16
CA VAL A 213 -5.08 -17.79 2.01
C VAL A 213 -4.36 -17.37 0.73
N ASN A 214 -3.60 -16.27 0.75
CA ASN A 214 -2.79 -15.84 -0.40
C ASN A 214 -1.80 -16.94 -0.85
N MET A 215 -1.04 -17.51 0.09
CA MET A 215 -0.10 -18.60 -0.22
C MET A 215 -0.82 -19.79 -0.87
N ILE A 216 -1.93 -20.26 -0.28
CA ILE A 216 -2.69 -21.41 -0.78
C ILE A 216 -3.26 -21.13 -2.17
N LEU A 217 -3.78 -19.93 -2.40
CA LEU A 217 -4.31 -19.55 -3.71
C LEU A 217 -3.20 -19.54 -4.77
N ILE A 218 -2.04 -18.96 -4.49
CA ILE A 218 -0.92 -18.97 -5.44
C ILE A 218 -0.45 -20.40 -5.71
N LEU A 219 -0.29 -21.23 -4.68
CA LEU A 219 0.11 -22.64 -4.84
C LEU A 219 -0.91 -23.45 -5.66
N SER A 220 -2.21 -23.21 -5.45
CA SER A 220 -3.28 -23.90 -6.20
C SER A 220 -3.31 -23.48 -7.67
N LEU A 221 -2.96 -22.22 -7.94
CA LEU A 221 -3.02 -21.62 -9.27
C LEU A 221 -1.67 -21.60 -10.00
N CYS A 222 -0.57 -22.01 -9.36
CA CYS A 222 0.78 -21.89 -9.91
C CYS A 222 0.94 -22.61 -11.26
N ASN A 223 0.17 -23.66 -11.49
CA ASN A 223 0.16 -24.41 -12.75
C ASN A 223 -0.55 -23.68 -13.89
N TRP A 224 -1.51 -22.81 -13.56
CA TRP A 224 -2.41 -22.14 -14.49
C TRP A 224 -1.96 -20.73 -14.80
N ILE A 225 -1.45 -20.00 -13.80
CA ILE A 225 -1.01 -18.61 -13.93
C ILE A 225 -0.11 -18.39 -15.16
N PRO A 226 0.97 -19.17 -15.39
CA PRO A 226 1.84 -18.95 -16.54
C PRO A 226 1.15 -19.12 -17.89
N LEU A 227 0.08 -19.91 -17.97
CA LEU A 227 -0.67 -20.18 -19.20
C LEU A 227 -1.50 -18.98 -19.66
N PHE A 228 -1.81 -18.04 -18.77
CA PHE A 228 -2.50 -16.79 -19.13
C PHE A 228 -1.57 -15.76 -19.79
N PHE A 229 -0.27 -15.85 -19.53
CA PHE A 229 0.71 -14.87 -20.00
C PHE A 229 1.53 -15.36 -21.19
N ILE A 230 1.74 -16.68 -21.33
CA ILE A 230 2.64 -17.25 -22.32
C ILE A 230 1.84 -18.03 -23.37
N SER A 231 1.97 -17.63 -24.64
CA SER A 231 1.36 -18.39 -25.74
C SER A 231 2.13 -19.70 -26.00
N LYS A 232 1.39 -20.80 -26.19
CA LYS A 232 1.96 -22.12 -26.50
C LYS A 232 2.68 -22.17 -27.86
N THR A 233 2.49 -21.17 -28.70
CA THR A 233 3.09 -21.09 -30.04
C THR A 233 4.51 -20.54 -30.06
N GLU A 234 5.00 -19.98 -28.95
CA GLU A 234 6.36 -19.46 -28.85
C GLU A 234 7.39 -20.58 -28.65
N LYS A 235 8.57 -20.40 -29.27
CA LYS A 235 9.74 -21.25 -29.01
C LYS A 235 10.13 -21.15 -27.53
N ASP A 236 10.51 -22.26 -26.93
CA ASP A 236 10.89 -22.37 -25.51
C ASP A 236 9.78 -22.07 -24.47
N SER A 237 8.52 -21.90 -24.91
CA SER A 237 7.36 -21.67 -24.03
C SER A 237 7.24 -22.71 -22.92
N ALA A 238 7.47 -23.99 -23.20
CA ALA A 238 7.39 -25.07 -22.19
C ALA A 238 8.44 -24.92 -21.07
N ALA A 239 9.67 -24.53 -21.40
CA ALA A 239 10.73 -24.32 -20.43
C ALA A 239 10.47 -23.09 -19.56
N THR A 240 10.01 -21.99 -20.17
CA THR A 240 9.60 -20.78 -19.44
C THR A 240 8.42 -21.04 -18.51
N ILE A 241 7.38 -21.74 -18.98
CA ILE A 241 6.25 -22.15 -18.15
C ILE A 241 6.71 -22.98 -16.94
N SER A 242 7.57 -23.98 -17.15
CA SER A 242 8.10 -24.81 -16.05
C SER A 242 8.89 -23.99 -15.04
N PHE A 243 9.70 -23.04 -15.51
CA PHE A 243 10.48 -22.17 -14.65
C PHE A 243 9.60 -21.20 -13.85
N THR A 244 8.63 -20.55 -14.50
CA THR A 244 7.67 -19.66 -13.84
C THR A 244 6.88 -20.39 -12.77
N LYS A 245 6.45 -21.65 -13.00
CA LYS A 245 5.80 -22.47 -11.97
C LYS A 245 6.64 -22.60 -10.70
N LYS A 246 7.93 -22.92 -10.86
CA LYS A 246 8.85 -23.04 -9.72
C LYS A 246 9.06 -21.71 -9.01
N LEU A 247 9.16 -20.63 -9.77
CA LEU A 247 9.30 -19.28 -9.20
C LEU A 247 8.05 -18.87 -8.41
N LEU A 248 6.85 -19.17 -8.92
CA LEU A 248 5.59 -18.89 -8.23
C LEU A 248 5.44 -19.65 -6.91
N ILE A 249 6.06 -20.82 -6.76
CA ILE A 249 6.12 -21.51 -5.47
C ILE A 249 6.94 -20.68 -4.48
N VAL A 250 8.08 -20.13 -4.90
CA VAL A 250 8.90 -19.22 -4.07
C VAL A 250 8.09 -18.00 -3.66
N VAL A 251 7.39 -17.37 -4.62
CA VAL A 251 6.49 -16.23 -4.37
C VAL A 251 5.40 -16.59 -3.36
N ALA A 252 4.80 -17.79 -3.47
CA ALA A 252 3.73 -18.18 -2.56
C ALA A 252 4.19 -18.20 -1.10
N PHE A 253 5.41 -18.68 -0.83
CA PHE A 253 5.98 -18.65 0.52
C PHE A 253 6.45 -17.25 0.93
N SER A 254 6.98 -16.44 0.01
CA SER A 254 7.40 -15.07 0.34
C SER A 254 6.24 -14.18 0.77
N GLN A 255 5.02 -14.41 0.26
CA GLN A 255 3.80 -13.67 0.65
C GLN A 255 3.58 -13.60 2.17
N ILE A 256 3.92 -14.66 2.90
CA ILE A 256 3.74 -14.68 4.36
C ILE A 256 4.68 -13.67 5.01
N ILE A 257 5.93 -13.62 4.56
CA ILE A 257 6.98 -12.82 5.18
C ILE A 257 6.83 -11.36 4.76
N ASP A 258 6.65 -11.10 3.48
CA ASP A 258 6.41 -9.75 2.93
C ASP A 258 5.11 -9.17 3.50
N GLY A 259 4.03 -9.96 3.48
CA GLY A 259 2.76 -9.53 4.03
C GLY A 259 2.81 -9.23 5.53
N TYR A 260 3.58 -9.99 6.31
CA TYR A 260 3.79 -9.67 7.73
C TYR A 260 4.63 -8.41 7.91
N GLN A 261 5.64 -8.19 7.07
CA GLN A 261 6.47 -6.98 7.13
C GLN A 261 5.67 -5.73 6.76
N GLY A 262 5.20 -5.68 5.51
CA GLY A 262 4.65 -4.48 4.90
C GLY A 262 3.29 -4.09 5.47
N LEU A 263 2.44 -5.07 5.75
CA LEU A 263 1.07 -4.83 6.19
C LEU A 263 0.96 -4.62 7.69
N GLN A 264 1.79 -5.32 8.44
CA GLN A 264 1.69 -5.33 9.88
C GLN A 264 2.73 -4.41 10.52
N LEU A 265 4.00 -4.78 10.45
CA LEU A 265 5.04 -4.07 11.21
C LEU A 265 5.29 -2.67 10.65
N ASP A 266 5.45 -2.55 9.33
CA ASP A 266 5.65 -1.27 8.66
C ASP A 266 4.44 -0.35 8.83
N GLY A 267 3.24 -0.93 8.75
CA GLY A 267 1.99 -0.22 8.98
C GLY A 267 1.85 0.29 10.43
N MET A 268 2.24 -0.50 11.43
CA MET A 268 2.24 -0.10 12.84
C MET A 268 3.20 1.04 13.13
N ILE A 269 4.42 1.00 12.58
CA ILE A 269 5.39 2.08 12.71
C ILE A 269 4.85 3.38 12.12
N LYS A 270 4.19 3.31 10.95
CA LYS A 270 3.54 4.47 10.32
C LYS A 270 2.38 4.98 11.16
N ALA A 271 1.55 4.10 11.69
CA ALA A 271 0.43 4.45 12.56
C ALA A 271 0.88 5.17 13.85
N CYS A 272 2.08 4.85 14.35
CA CYS A 272 2.67 5.47 15.53
C CYS A 272 3.54 6.70 15.21
N GLY A 273 3.62 7.15 13.95
CA GLY A 273 4.45 8.31 13.57
C GLY A 273 5.96 8.07 13.71
N GLN A 274 6.42 6.82 13.69
CA GLN A 274 7.83 6.44 13.87
C GLN A 274 8.52 6.06 12.55
N GLN A 275 8.04 6.60 11.42
CA GLN A 275 8.57 6.35 10.07
C GLN A 275 10.09 6.49 9.95
N PRO A 276 10.79 7.43 10.64
CA PRO A 276 12.25 7.51 10.56
C PRO A 276 12.97 6.24 10.99
N LYS A 277 12.46 5.52 12.00
CA LYS A 277 13.03 4.24 12.43
C LYS A 277 12.82 3.17 11.36
N GLY A 278 11.61 3.10 10.81
CA GLY A 278 11.28 2.19 9.71
C GLY A 278 12.14 2.43 8.45
N ALA A 279 12.37 3.70 8.09
CA ALA A 279 13.18 4.07 6.93
C ALA A 279 14.64 3.60 7.06
N ILE A 280 15.24 3.72 8.25
CA ILE A 280 16.62 3.23 8.49
C ILE A 280 16.67 1.71 8.32
N ILE A 281 15.72 0.99 8.91
CA ILE A 281 15.66 -0.47 8.85
C ILE A 281 15.43 -0.94 7.41
N ALA A 282 14.51 -0.29 6.68
CA ALA A 282 14.27 -0.57 5.28
C ALA A 282 15.51 -0.30 4.41
N THR A 283 16.26 0.77 4.69
CA THR A 283 17.52 1.08 3.98
C THR A 283 18.54 -0.03 4.20
N ILE A 284 18.74 -0.46 5.44
CA ILE A 284 19.68 -1.55 5.75
C ILE A 284 19.22 -2.85 5.09
N GLY A 285 17.94 -3.22 5.23
CA GLY A 285 17.38 -4.42 4.62
C GLY A 285 17.50 -4.42 3.10
N PHE A 286 16.83 -3.51 2.42
CA PHE A 286 16.71 -3.59 0.97
C PHE A 286 17.96 -3.10 0.22
N VAL A 287 18.70 -2.11 0.75
CA VAL A 287 19.88 -1.59 0.04
C VAL A 287 21.15 -2.32 0.45
N LEU A 288 21.36 -2.58 1.76
CA LEU A 288 22.62 -3.15 2.25
C LEU A 288 22.61 -4.68 2.36
N ILE A 289 21.43 -5.31 2.40
CA ILE A 289 21.32 -6.77 2.47
C ILE A 289 20.79 -7.34 1.15
N CYS A 290 19.59 -6.95 0.71
CA CYS A 290 18.95 -7.52 -0.49
C CYS A 290 19.83 -7.35 -1.72
N MET A 291 20.23 -6.13 -2.07
CA MET A 291 20.99 -5.87 -3.30
C MET A 291 22.34 -6.59 -3.35
N PRO A 292 23.21 -6.53 -2.32
CA PRO A 292 24.49 -7.25 -2.37
C PRO A 292 24.32 -8.76 -2.44
N VAL A 293 23.40 -9.33 -1.65
CA VAL A 293 23.12 -10.77 -1.67
C VAL A 293 22.59 -11.20 -3.04
N ALA A 294 21.65 -10.44 -3.60
CA ALA A 294 21.10 -10.69 -4.93
C ALA A 294 22.19 -10.71 -6.00
N VAL A 295 23.04 -9.67 -6.06
CA VAL A 295 24.14 -9.56 -7.05
C VAL A 295 25.14 -10.70 -6.91
N VAL A 296 25.57 -11.03 -5.68
CA VAL A 296 26.52 -12.12 -5.42
C VAL A 296 25.93 -13.47 -5.83
N LEU A 297 24.67 -13.73 -5.54
CA LEU A 297 24.03 -15.00 -5.89
C LEU A 297 23.72 -15.12 -7.38
N ILE A 298 23.26 -14.04 -8.02
CA ILE A 298 22.95 -14.02 -9.45
C ILE A 298 24.23 -14.18 -10.29
N TYR A 299 25.27 -13.39 -10.03
CA TYR A 299 26.46 -13.37 -10.90
C TYR A 299 27.61 -14.27 -10.38
N GLY A 300 27.76 -14.38 -9.06
CA GLY A 300 28.79 -15.22 -8.43
C GLY A 300 28.38 -16.68 -8.38
N ALA A 301 27.25 -16.99 -7.73
CA ALA A 301 26.74 -18.35 -7.61
C ALA A 301 25.98 -18.85 -8.85
N LYS A 302 25.60 -17.95 -9.77
CA LYS A 302 24.91 -18.25 -11.04
C LYS A 302 23.60 -19.03 -10.86
N ILE A 303 22.86 -18.73 -9.80
CA ILE A 303 21.58 -19.39 -9.49
C ILE A 303 20.36 -18.69 -10.11
N ASP A 304 20.56 -17.94 -11.20
CA ASP A 304 19.49 -17.22 -11.91
C ASP A 304 18.75 -16.23 -10.97
N ILE A 305 17.53 -15.81 -11.32
CA ILE A 305 16.74 -14.84 -10.56
C ILE A 305 16.42 -15.30 -9.12
N TYR A 306 16.58 -16.59 -8.79
CA TYR A 306 16.45 -17.07 -7.41
C TYR A 306 17.41 -16.37 -6.44
N GLY A 307 18.57 -15.88 -6.93
CA GLY A 307 19.48 -15.08 -6.12
C GLY A 307 18.83 -13.81 -5.57
N TYR A 308 17.99 -13.13 -6.38
CA TYR A 308 17.20 -11.98 -5.91
C TYR A 308 16.22 -12.39 -4.81
N TRP A 309 15.45 -13.46 -5.02
CA TRP A 309 14.45 -13.91 -4.04
C TRP A 309 15.07 -14.33 -2.70
N ILE A 310 16.28 -14.91 -2.71
CA ILE A 310 17.02 -15.19 -1.47
C ILE A 310 17.49 -13.89 -0.81
N GLY A 311 18.01 -12.94 -1.58
CA GLY A 311 18.38 -11.62 -1.06
C GLY A 311 17.19 -10.88 -0.44
N LEU A 312 16.03 -10.94 -1.11
CA LEU A 312 14.78 -10.38 -0.64
C LEU A 312 14.35 -11.04 0.68
N PHE A 313 14.32 -12.37 0.72
CA PHE A 313 14.01 -13.13 1.94
C PHE A 313 14.92 -12.74 3.12
N CYS A 314 16.23 -12.63 2.89
CA CYS A 314 17.18 -12.21 3.93
C CYS A 314 16.89 -10.80 4.45
N ALA A 315 16.60 -9.86 3.54
CA ALA A 315 16.25 -8.50 3.90
C ALA A 315 14.94 -8.45 4.69
N GLU A 316 13.91 -9.17 4.25
CA GLU A 316 12.61 -9.21 4.91
C GLU A 316 12.67 -9.88 6.29
N CYS A 317 13.47 -10.93 6.47
CA CYS A 317 13.72 -11.51 7.80
C CYS A 317 14.38 -10.50 8.73
N PHE A 318 15.37 -9.74 8.24
CA PHE A 318 16.06 -8.72 9.02
C PHE A 318 15.12 -7.57 9.42
N THR A 319 14.36 -7.03 8.47
CA THR A 319 13.42 -5.92 8.70
C THR A 319 12.32 -6.38 9.65
N ASN A 320 11.73 -7.57 9.44
CA ASN A 320 10.69 -8.13 10.30
C ASN A 320 11.17 -8.28 11.74
N LEU A 321 12.32 -8.93 11.95
CA LEU A 321 12.86 -9.14 13.28
C LEU A 321 13.17 -7.81 13.98
N SER A 322 13.79 -6.88 13.27
CA SER A 322 14.17 -5.57 13.81
C SER A 322 12.94 -4.75 14.23
N LEU A 323 11.93 -4.68 13.35
CA LEU A 323 10.70 -3.95 13.62
C LEU A 323 9.89 -4.61 14.72
N PHE A 324 9.81 -5.94 14.74
CA PHE A 324 9.14 -6.68 15.80
C PHE A 324 9.77 -6.36 17.17
N ILE A 325 11.10 -6.42 17.29
CA ILE A 325 11.81 -6.09 18.54
C ILE A 325 11.53 -4.64 18.97
N ILE A 326 11.52 -3.70 18.02
CA ILE A 326 11.22 -2.30 18.31
C ILE A 326 9.80 -2.12 18.83
N ILE A 327 8.81 -2.76 18.20
CA ILE A 327 7.40 -2.65 18.59
C ILE A 327 7.17 -3.31 19.96
N GLN A 328 7.83 -4.44 20.25
CA GLN A 328 7.75 -5.07 21.58
C GLN A 328 8.33 -4.18 22.69
N ARG A 329 9.35 -3.37 22.37
CA ARG A 329 9.97 -2.41 23.28
C ARG A 329 9.34 -1.02 23.21
N PHE A 330 8.22 -0.85 22.51
CA PHE A 330 7.57 0.45 22.42
C PHE A 330 7.00 0.88 23.77
N ASP A 331 7.39 2.08 24.19
CA ASP A 331 6.68 2.83 25.21
C ASP A 331 5.44 3.47 24.56
N TRP A 332 4.36 2.69 24.54
CA TRP A 332 3.07 3.10 24.00
C TRP A 332 2.56 4.40 24.63
N GLN A 333 2.82 4.63 25.93
CA GLN A 333 2.36 5.82 26.63
C GLN A 333 3.13 7.07 26.19
N SER A 334 4.47 6.97 26.10
CA SER A 334 5.30 8.07 25.60
C SER A 334 4.92 8.47 24.18
N TYR A 335 4.68 7.49 23.30
CA TYR A 335 4.30 7.77 21.91
C TYR A 335 2.90 8.35 21.77
N ALA A 336 1.91 7.84 22.50
CA ALA A 336 0.57 8.43 22.50
C ALA A 336 0.62 9.89 22.98
N THR A 337 1.38 10.16 24.04
CA THR A 337 1.58 11.52 24.55
C THR A 337 2.23 12.42 23.49
N GLN A 338 3.30 11.98 22.83
CA GLN A 338 3.95 12.76 21.76
C GLN A 338 3.00 13.09 20.60
N ILE A 339 2.17 12.13 20.18
CA ILE A 339 1.19 12.32 19.10
C ILE A 339 0.13 13.33 19.53
N THR A 340 -0.42 13.20 20.74
CA THR A 340 -1.44 14.13 21.25
C THR A 340 -0.86 15.53 21.46
N THR A 341 0.37 15.65 21.98
CA THR A 341 1.04 16.96 22.15
C THR A 341 1.36 17.61 20.81
N ALA A 342 1.76 16.84 19.80
CA ALA A 342 1.99 17.36 18.45
C ALA A 342 0.69 17.78 17.72
N ALA A 343 -0.47 17.28 18.15
CA ALA A 343 -1.78 17.66 17.62
C ALA A 343 -2.34 18.95 18.25
N VAL A 344 -1.81 19.38 19.40
CA VAL A 344 -2.24 20.60 20.11
C VAL A 344 -1.30 21.76 19.77
N PRO A 345 -1.79 22.92 19.30
CA PRO A 345 -0.95 24.08 19.04
C PRO A 345 -0.20 24.52 20.30
N SER A 346 1.08 24.89 20.14
CA SER A 346 2.03 25.29 21.19
C SER A 346 1.53 26.39 22.14
N THR A 347 0.51 27.15 21.76
CA THR A 347 -0.14 28.21 22.56
C THR A 347 -1.14 27.69 23.58
N ALA A 348 -1.64 26.45 23.47
CA ALA A 348 -2.63 25.87 24.38
C ALA A 348 -2.03 25.08 25.56
N LEU A 349 -0.72 24.81 25.55
CA LEU A 349 -0.04 24.05 26.61
C LEU A 349 0.06 24.78 27.96
N ILE A 350 -0.32 26.06 28.04
CA ILE A 350 -0.27 26.84 29.30
C ILE A 350 -1.54 26.64 30.16
N SER A 351 -2.65 26.05 29.65
CA SER A 351 -3.93 26.05 30.39
C SER A 351 -4.59 24.70 30.69
N TYR A 352 -4.09 23.55 30.21
CA TYR A 352 -4.83 22.29 30.39
C TYR A 352 -4.36 21.47 31.60
N GLY A 353 -5.12 21.63 32.69
CA GLY A 353 -5.30 20.59 33.70
C GLY A 353 -6.12 19.42 33.14
N THR A 354 -5.75 18.22 33.55
CA THR A 354 -6.33 16.92 33.20
C THR A 354 -7.86 16.84 33.32
N ASN A 355 -8.51 16.24 32.33
CA ASN A 355 -9.84 15.59 32.32
C ASN A 355 -10.95 16.23 31.46
N THR A 356 -10.92 15.99 30.15
CA THR A 356 -12.15 15.92 29.35
C THR A 356 -11.97 14.96 28.17
N ARG A 357 -12.61 13.79 28.25
CA ARG A 357 -12.77 12.85 27.13
C ARG A 357 -13.88 13.36 26.23
N VAL A 358 -13.58 13.56 24.95
CA VAL A 358 -14.63 13.71 23.92
C VAL A 358 -14.99 12.30 23.45
N GLU A 359 -16.09 11.75 23.97
CA GLU A 359 -16.68 10.53 23.42
C GLU A 359 -17.43 10.89 22.13
N ILE A 360 -16.83 10.57 20.99
CA ILE A 360 -17.55 10.58 19.71
C ILE A 360 -18.52 9.39 19.75
N SER A 361 -19.80 9.65 20.00
CA SER A 361 -20.86 8.66 19.88
C SER A 361 -21.13 8.38 18.40
N VAL A 362 -20.25 7.61 17.76
CA VAL A 362 -20.57 6.96 16.49
C VAL A 362 -21.66 5.93 16.81
N ASP A 363 -22.80 6.01 16.13
CA ASP A 363 -23.90 5.08 16.29
C ASP A 363 -23.39 3.64 16.06
N LYS A 364 -23.19 2.91 17.17
CA LYS A 364 -22.61 1.56 17.18
C LYS A 364 -23.41 0.60 16.31
N SER A 365 -24.71 0.86 16.14
CA SER A 365 -25.61 0.05 15.31
C SER A 365 -25.31 0.20 13.82
N LEU A 366 -25.12 1.44 13.34
CA LEU A 366 -24.80 1.74 11.95
C LEU A 366 -23.39 1.27 11.59
N PHE A 367 -22.44 1.44 12.52
CA PHE A 367 -21.07 0.99 12.33
C PHE A 367 -20.96 -0.54 12.31
N GLU A 368 -21.62 -1.27 13.21
CA GLU A 368 -21.67 -2.73 13.15
C GLU A 368 -22.44 -3.23 11.90
N LEU A 369 -23.50 -2.56 11.47
CA LEU A 369 -24.22 -2.89 10.24
C LEU A 369 -23.35 -2.71 8.98
N ILE A 370 -22.60 -1.61 8.88
CA ILE A 370 -21.66 -1.33 7.78
C ILE A 370 -20.48 -2.32 7.82
N LYS A 371 -19.98 -2.64 9.01
CA LYS A 371 -18.87 -3.58 9.21
C LYS A 371 -19.29 -5.00 8.83
N TRP A 372 -20.46 -5.48 9.24
CA TRP A 372 -21.00 -6.76 8.78
C TRP A 372 -21.30 -6.77 7.29
N LYS A 373 -21.84 -5.68 6.72
CA LYS A 373 -22.07 -5.59 5.27
C LYS A 373 -20.77 -5.60 4.47
N LEU A 374 -19.73 -4.89 4.91
CA LEU A 374 -18.41 -4.89 4.27
C LEU A 374 -17.66 -6.22 4.48
N LEU A 375 -17.76 -6.82 5.67
CA LEU A 375 -17.17 -8.13 5.94
C LEU A 375 -17.87 -9.20 5.10
N CYS A 376 -19.20 -9.21 5.06
CA CYS A 376 -19.99 -10.07 4.18
C CYS A 376 -19.68 -9.78 2.73
N LEU A 377 -19.56 -8.53 2.28
CA LEU A 377 -19.21 -8.19 0.91
C LEU A 377 -17.80 -8.68 0.56
N SER A 378 -16.82 -8.51 1.45
CA SER A 378 -15.46 -9.01 1.25
C SER A 378 -15.41 -10.54 1.22
N PHE A 379 -16.17 -11.21 2.10
CA PHE A 379 -16.32 -12.67 2.10
C PHE A 379 -17.06 -13.16 0.85
N PHE A 380 -18.07 -12.43 0.38
CA PHE A 380 -18.81 -12.72 -0.83
C PHE A 380 -17.94 -12.50 -2.07
N ILE A 381 -17.09 -11.47 -2.09
CA ILE A 381 -16.11 -11.24 -3.15
C ILE A 381 -15.09 -12.37 -3.18
N VAL A 382 -14.58 -12.80 -2.02
CA VAL A 382 -13.65 -13.94 -1.93
C VAL A 382 -14.33 -15.23 -2.40
N LEU A 383 -15.55 -15.52 -1.94
CA LEU A 383 -16.32 -16.68 -2.40
C LEU A 383 -16.71 -16.59 -3.88
N PHE A 384 -16.98 -15.39 -4.39
CA PHE A 384 -17.28 -15.14 -5.78
C PHE A 384 -16.05 -15.33 -6.66
N ILE A 385 -14.87 -14.88 -6.21
CA ILE A 385 -13.60 -15.17 -6.88
C ILE A 385 -13.32 -16.68 -6.84
N ILE A 386 -13.50 -17.34 -5.70
CA ILE A 386 -13.37 -18.81 -5.58
C ILE A 386 -14.35 -19.52 -6.51
N SER A 387 -15.59 -19.03 -6.61
CA SER A 387 -16.65 -19.59 -7.46
C SER A 387 -16.41 -19.33 -8.95
N ILE A 388 -15.89 -18.17 -9.34
CA ILE A 388 -15.45 -17.90 -10.73
C ILE A 388 -14.29 -18.82 -11.08
N VAL A 389 -13.34 -18.98 -10.16
CA VAL A 389 -12.21 -19.91 -10.34
C VAL A 389 -12.74 -21.34 -10.48
N PHE A 390 -13.66 -21.78 -9.64
CA PHE A 390 -14.30 -23.11 -9.71
C PHE A 390 -15.17 -23.32 -10.96
N SER A 391 -15.87 -22.28 -11.42
CA SER A 391 -16.70 -22.29 -12.62
C SER A 391 -15.84 -22.33 -13.89
N ALA A 392 -14.72 -21.60 -13.88
CA ALA A 392 -13.68 -21.73 -14.89
C ALA A 392 -13.05 -23.14 -14.89
N PHE A 393 -12.90 -23.78 -13.72
CA PHE A 393 -12.50 -25.19 -13.61
C PHE A 393 -13.53 -26.15 -14.23
N SER A 394 -14.83 -25.92 -14.05
CA SER A 394 -15.89 -26.79 -14.63
C SER A 394 -16.11 -26.61 -16.13
N SER A 395 -15.70 -25.47 -16.69
CA SER A 395 -15.83 -25.16 -18.12
C SER A 395 -14.69 -25.74 -18.98
N ILE A 396 -13.60 -26.20 -18.36
CA ILE A 396 -12.37 -26.65 -19.04
C ILE A 396 -12.25 -28.19 -19.04
N TYR A 397 -13.17 -28.90 -18.38
CA TYR A 397 -13.30 -30.37 -18.41
C TYR A 397 -14.49 -30.84 -19.23
#